data_AF-A0A949LMK5-F1
#
_entry.id   AF-A0A949LMK5-F1
#
_cell.length_a   1.000
_cell.length_b   1.000
_cell.length_c   1.000
_cell.angle_alpha   90.00
_cell.angle_beta   90.00
_cell.angle_gamma   90.00
#
_symmetry.space_group_name_H-M   'P 1'
#
loop_
_entity.id
_entity.type
_entity.pdbx_description
1 polymer ?
#
loop_
_entity_poly.entity_id
_entity_poly.type
_entity_poly.pdbx_seq_one_letter_code
_entity_poly.pdbx_strand_id
1 'polypeptide(L)'
;MDTKTPILDAIRKMIQTAIELTGEPPDHIVLSRESWFDLAREIDACHSGEYIADKQYVPPCSVIRIDGVPVTFIRWRNKHEGDEKG
;
A
#
# COMPACT_ATOMS: atom_id res chain seq x y z
N MET A 1 -0.28 25.48 9.61
CA MET A 1 -0.66 24.72 8.42
C MET A 1 0.62 24.07 7.91
N ASP A 2 0.52 22.86 7.33
CA ASP A 2 1.65 21.98 6.97
C ASP A 2 2.24 21.26 8.19
N THR A 3 2.34 19.93 8.22
CA THR A 3 2.80 19.02 7.18
C THR A 3 1.98 17.72 7.23
N LYS A 4 1.37 17.31 6.12
CA LYS A 4 0.97 15.89 5.98
C LYS A 4 2.27 15.09 6.10
N THR A 5 2.40 14.25 7.13
CA THR A 5 3.47 13.25 7.16
C THR A 5 3.34 12.41 5.88
N PRO A 6 4.34 12.42 4.99
CA PRO A 6 4.28 11.64 3.76
C PRO A 6 4.10 10.16 4.09
N ILE A 7 3.27 9.47 3.31
CA ILE A 7 2.91 8.08 3.59
C ILE A 7 4.13 7.15 3.46
N LEU A 8 5.09 7.51 2.62
CA LEU A 8 6.38 6.84 2.52
C LEU A 8 7.12 6.84 3.87
N ASP A 9 7.21 7.98 4.55
CA ASP A 9 7.90 8.07 5.85
C ASP A 9 7.19 7.24 6.91
N ALA A 10 5.85 7.22 6.90
CA ALA A 10 5.08 6.37 7.79
C ALA A 10 5.40 4.88 7.57
N ILE A 11 5.49 4.44 6.32
CA ILE A 11 5.82 3.05 5.98
C ILE A 11 7.26 2.71 6.38
N ARG A 12 8.21 3.58 6.06
CA ARG A 12 9.62 3.40 6.47
C ARG A 12 9.76 3.27 7.96
N LYS A 13 9.08 4.13 8.71
CA LYS A 13 9.07 4.05 10.18
C LYS A 13 8.46 2.75 10.67
N MET A 14 7.36 2.28 10.07
CA MET A 14 6.79 0.97 10.41
C MET A 14 7.75 -0.18 10.14
N ILE A 15 8.47 -0.18 9.01
CA ILE A 15 9.48 -1.20 8.70
C ILE A 15 10.61 -1.16 9.74
N GLN A 16 11.13 0.02 10.05
CA GLN A 16 12.18 0.19 11.06
C GLN A 16 11.72 -0.31 12.43
N THR A 17 10.54 0.09 12.88
CA THR A 17 9.99 -0.37 14.17
C THR A 17 9.77 -1.88 14.19
N ALA A 18 9.33 -2.49 13.08
CA ALA A 18 9.23 -3.94 13.00
C ALA A 18 10.61 -4.61 13.15
N ILE A 19 11.64 -4.13 12.45
CA ILE A 19 13.02 -4.63 12.59
C ILE A 19 13.53 -4.46 14.03
N GLU A 20 13.26 -3.33 14.67
CA GLU A 20 13.66 -3.10 16.07
C GLU A 20 13.00 -4.08 17.04
N LEU A 21 11.76 -4.52 16.75
CA LEU A 21 10.99 -5.41 17.61
C LEU A 21 11.26 -6.90 17.34
N THR A 22 11.47 -7.29 16.09
CA THR A 22 11.57 -8.70 15.67
C THR A 22 12.97 -9.09 15.20
N GLY A 23 13.84 -8.12 14.89
CA GLY A 23 15.13 -8.35 14.24
C GLY A 23 15.04 -8.49 12.71
N GLU A 24 13.84 -8.50 12.13
CA GLU A 24 13.60 -8.76 10.70
C GLU A 24 12.56 -7.79 10.11
N PRO A 25 12.67 -7.42 8.82
CA PRO A 25 11.65 -6.62 8.17
C PRO A 25 10.34 -7.42 8.02
N PRO A 26 9.18 -6.75 7.96
CA PRO A 26 7.92 -7.43 7.71
C PRO A 26 7.89 -8.06 6.31
N ASP A 27 7.32 -9.26 6.18
CA ASP A 27 7.19 -9.94 4.89
C ASP A 27 6.36 -9.17 3.87
N HIS A 28 5.33 -8.46 4.34
CA HIS A 28 4.44 -7.66 3.51
C HIS A 28 3.72 -6.58 4.32
N ILE A 29 3.37 -5.48 3.66
CA ILE A 29 2.55 -4.40 4.22
C ILE A 29 1.28 -4.27 3.38
N VAL A 30 0.16 -4.15 4.08
CA VAL A 30 -1.15 -4.03 3.47
C VAL A 30 -1.74 -2.68 3.84
N LEU A 31 -2.04 -1.87 2.82
CA LEU A 31 -2.64 -0.57 2.96
C LEU A 31 -4.10 -0.58 2.51
N SER A 32 -4.85 0.44 2.95
CA SER A 32 -6.12 0.77 2.31
C SER A 32 -5.88 1.19 0.86
N ARG A 33 -6.91 1.07 0.02
CA ARG A 33 -6.84 1.47 -1.38
C ARG A 33 -6.44 2.95 -1.52
N GLU A 34 -7.01 3.83 -0.70
CA GLU A 34 -6.72 5.28 -0.72
C GLU A 34 -5.27 5.57 -0.33
N SER A 35 -4.80 5.00 0.78
CA SER A 35 -3.42 5.14 1.24
C SER A 35 -2.41 4.60 0.22
N TRP A 36 -2.74 3.50 -0.45
CA TRP A 36 -1.88 2.95 -1.49
C TRP A 36 -1.82 3.83 -2.74
N PHE A 37 -2.94 4.46 -3.15
CA PHE A 37 -2.93 5.45 -4.24
C PHE A 37 -2.14 6.70 -3.87
N ASP A 38 -2.29 7.20 -2.65
CA ASP A 38 -1.49 8.34 -2.17
C ASP A 38 -0.01 7.99 -2.17
N LEU A 39 0.36 6.78 -1.74
CA LEU A 39 1.73 6.29 -1.83
C LEU A 39 2.19 6.24 -3.28
N ALA A 40 1.45 5.57 -4.16
CA ALA A 40 1.80 5.44 -5.57
C ALA A 40 2.03 6.80 -6.25
N ARG A 41 1.20 7.80 -5.91
CA ARG A 41 1.33 9.18 -6.39
C ARG A 41 2.53 9.91 -5.78
N GLU A 42 2.82 9.68 -4.51
CA GLU A 42 3.91 10.34 -3.77
C GLU A 42 5.29 9.91 -4.26
N ILE A 43 5.49 8.60 -4.50
CA ILE A 43 6.78 8.07 -4.96
C ILE A 43 6.90 8.00 -6.48
N ASP A 44 5.93 8.57 -7.20
CA ASP A 44 5.78 8.45 -8.66
C ASP A 44 5.97 7.00 -9.15
N ALA A 45 5.58 6.05 -8.29
CA ALA A 45 5.72 4.65 -8.62
C ALA A 45 4.68 4.36 -9.69
N CYS A 46 5.19 3.76 -10.76
CA CYS A 46 4.40 3.20 -11.85
C CYS A 46 4.01 4.25 -12.91
N HIS A 47 5.04 4.88 -13.51
CA HIS A 47 5.09 5.73 -14.72
C HIS A 47 4.34 5.20 -15.98
N SER A 48 3.48 4.18 -15.88
CA SER A 48 2.70 3.64 -16.99
C SER A 48 1.21 3.53 -16.67
N GLY A 49 0.73 4.28 -15.68
CA GLY A 49 -0.71 4.45 -15.47
C GLY A 49 -1.29 5.37 -16.53
N GLU A 50 -2.21 4.86 -17.34
CA GLU A 50 -3.05 5.71 -18.17
C GLU A 50 -3.80 6.69 -17.26
N TYR A 51 -3.53 7.98 -17.42
CA TYR A 51 -4.34 9.03 -16.81
C TYR A 51 -5.65 9.07 -17.58
N ILE A 52 -6.65 8.30 -17.13
CA ILE A 52 -8.00 8.38 -17.70
C ILE A 52 -8.53 9.75 -17.27
N ALA A 53 -8.45 10.72 -18.18
CA ALA A 53 -9.07 12.02 -18.02
C ALA A 53 -10.51 11.80 -17.54
N ASP A 54 -10.83 12.38 -16.38
CA ASP A 54 -12.13 12.30 -15.69
C ASP A 54 -12.39 11.09 -14.75
N LYS A 55 -11.54 10.06 -14.70
CA LYS A 55 -11.76 8.91 -13.81
C LYS A 55 -10.48 8.38 -13.17
N GLN A 56 -10.31 8.74 -11.90
CA GLN A 56 -9.53 8.04 -10.86
C GLN A 56 -8.25 7.32 -11.35
N TYR A 57 -7.09 7.92 -11.11
CA TYR A 57 -5.77 7.32 -11.34
C TYR A 57 -5.73 5.86 -10.85
N VAL A 58 -5.47 4.92 -11.77
CA VAL A 58 -5.22 3.50 -11.46
C VAL A 58 -3.77 3.19 -11.82
N PRO A 59 -2.83 3.14 -10.85
CA PRO A 59 -1.49 2.70 -11.14
C PRO A 59 -1.54 1.25 -11.63
N PRO A 60 -0.72 0.92 -12.64
CA PRO A 60 -0.71 -0.41 -13.27
C PRO A 60 -0.05 -1.46 -12.37
N CYS A 61 0.69 -1.04 -11.34
CA CYS A 61 1.31 -1.92 -10.39
C CYS A 61 0.33 -2.29 -9.28
N SER A 62 0.23 -3.57 -8.94
CA SER A 62 -0.51 -4.02 -7.75
C SER A 62 0.36 -4.04 -6.49
N VAL A 63 1.67 -3.86 -6.65
CA VAL A 63 2.69 -3.99 -5.60
C VAL A 63 3.73 -2.89 -5.76
N ILE A 64 4.03 -2.20 -4.67
CA ILE A 64 5.13 -1.24 -4.52
C ILE A 64 6.16 -1.87 -3.59
N ARG A 65 7.46 -1.69 -3.82
CA ARG A 65 8.50 -2.17 -2.89
C ARG A 65 9.14 -0.99 -2.16
N ILE A 66 9.10 -1.00 -0.84
CA ILE A 66 9.75 -0.02 0.03
C ILE A 66 10.78 -0.76 0.87
N ASP A 67 12.07 -0.42 0.74
CA ASP A 67 13.18 -1.06 1.48
C ASP A 67 13.18 -2.60 1.39
N GLY A 68 12.79 -3.14 0.23
CA GLY A 68 12.67 -4.58 -0.03
C GLY A 68 11.33 -5.20 0.38
N VAL A 69 10.54 -4.51 1.20
CA VAL A 69 9.23 -4.98 1.67
C VAL A 69 8.14 -4.70 0.62
N PRO A 70 7.36 -5.71 0.21
CA PRO A 70 6.22 -5.52 -0.68
C PRO A 70 5.04 -4.84 0.04
N VAL A 71 4.60 -3.72 -0.51
CA VAL A 71 3.45 -2.92 -0.08
C VAL A 71 2.33 -3.08 -1.10
N THR A 72 1.20 -3.60 -0.64
CA THR A 72 0.03 -3.90 -1.46
C THR A 72 -1.22 -3.26 -0.85
N PHE A 73 -2.33 -3.24 -1.60
CA PHE A 73 -3.64 -2.95 -1.04
C PHE A 73 -4.55 -4.16 -1.18
N ILE A 74 -5.46 -4.32 -0.23
CA ILE A 74 -6.48 -5.37 -0.33
C ILE A 74 -7.43 -4.98 -1.47
N ARG A 75 -7.36 -5.69 -2.60
CA ARG A 75 -8.55 -5.88 -3.41
C ARG A 75 -9.45 -6.80 -2.61
N TRP A 76 -10.50 -6.26 -2.04
CA TRP A 76 -11.51 -7.04 -1.34
C TRP A 76 -12.04 -8.10 -2.31
N ARG A 77 -11.55 -9.35 -2.20
CA ARG A 77 -12.32 -10.50 -2.66
C ARG A 77 -13.29 -10.75 -1.53
N ASN A 78 -14.49 -10.18 -1.67
CA ASN A 78 -15.61 -10.67 -0.93
C ASN A 78 -15.79 -12.14 -1.33
N LYS A 79 -15.35 -13.06 -0.48
CA LYS A 79 -15.87 -14.43 -0.47
C LYS A 79 -16.17 -14.80 0.96
N HIS A 80 -17.15 -14.09 1.52
CA HIS A 80 -17.87 -14.53 2.69
C HIS A 80 -19.24 -15.00 2.21
N GLU A 81 -19.32 -16.25 1.78
CA GLU A 81 -20.59 -16.97 1.70
C GLU A 81 -20.26 -18.47 1.77
N GLY A 82 -20.60 -19.09 2.91
CA GLY A 82 -20.40 -20.52 3.14
C GLY A 82 -19.83 -20.94 4.50
N ASP A 83 -19.98 -20.14 5.57
CA ASP A 83 -19.99 -20.67 6.95
C ASP A 83 -21.45 -20.57 7.45
N GLU A 84 -22.31 -21.40 6.86
CA GLU A 84 -23.62 -21.70 7.43
C GLU A 84 -23.42 -22.93 8.32
N LYS A 85 -23.62 -22.74 9.62
CA LYS A 85 -23.57 -23.78 10.65
C LYS A 85 -24.42 -24.99 10.26
N GLY A 86 -23.84 -26.18 10.37
CA GLY A 86 -24.54 -27.47 10.39
C GLY A 86 -23.78 -28.48 11.23
#